data_AF-A0A415FPH7-F1
#
_entry.id   AF-A0A415FPH7-F1
#
_cell.length_a   1.000
_cell.length_b   1.000
_cell.length_c   1.000
_cell.angle_alpha   90.00
_cell.angle_beta   90.00
_cell.angle_gamma   90.00
#
_symmetry.space_group_name_H-M   'P 1'
#
loop_
_entity.id
_entity.type
_entity.pdbx_description
1 polymer ?
#
loop_
_entity_poly.entity_id
_entity_poly.type
_entity_poly.pdbx_seq_one_letter_code
_entity_poly.pdbx_strand_id
1 'polypeptide(L)'
;MVQFTTQVATSIEQSQQLIELGVKPETADLVYRCTKSKTDSLEWELQLCPPSLENIDNNDIPAWSLVRLLELLPYEIPCDRPNVLHHPELIKYEAGYNFSVCRYTVDCFAGTHIENSPFDSCVSMIKWLIAKGYFSKEFLL
;
A
#
# COMPACT_ATOMS: atom_id res chain seq x y z
N MET A 1 -0.22 -18.65 -23.25
CA MET A 1 0.85 -17.82 -22.67
C MET A 1 0.31 -17.17 -21.42
N VAL A 2 1.03 -17.22 -20.30
CA VAL A 2 0.64 -16.46 -19.10
C VAL A 2 0.93 -14.99 -19.39
N GLN A 3 -0.10 -14.15 -19.35
CA GLN A 3 0.05 -12.71 -19.48
C GLN A 3 0.45 -12.18 -18.11
N PHE A 4 1.64 -11.60 -18.00
CA PHE A 4 2.07 -10.94 -16.77
C PHE A 4 1.30 -9.63 -16.63
N THR A 5 0.46 -9.52 -15.60
CA THR A 5 -0.05 -8.25 -15.10
C THR A 5 1.06 -7.57 -14.32
N THR A 6 1.87 -6.76 -15.00
CA THR A 6 2.97 -6.01 -14.37
C THR A 6 2.41 -4.77 -13.69
N GLN A 7 1.79 -4.96 -12.53
CA GLN A 7 1.45 -3.84 -11.64
C GLN A 7 2.72 -3.44 -10.88
N VAL A 8 3.15 -2.18 -11.04
CA VAL A 8 4.37 -1.63 -10.40
C VAL A 8 4.06 -0.72 -9.21
N ALA A 9 2.83 -0.24 -9.11
CA ALA A 9 2.34 0.67 -8.08
C ALA A 9 0.85 0.41 -7.79
N THR A 10 0.33 0.98 -6.71
CA THR A 10 -1.12 1.02 -6.44
C THR A 10 -1.89 1.52 -7.67
N SER A 11 -3.04 0.93 -7.99
CA SER A 11 -3.95 1.51 -8.98
C SER A 11 -4.50 2.86 -8.48
N ILE A 12 -5.17 3.62 -9.37
CA ILE A 12 -5.82 4.87 -8.97
C ILE A 12 -6.85 4.61 -7.85
N GLU A 13 -7.65 3.55 -7.98
CA GLU A 13 -8.65 3.17 -6.98
C GLU A 13 -8.02 2.78 -5.64
N GLN A 14 -6.95 1.97 -5.66
CA GLN A 14 -6.21 1.60 -4.44
C GLN A 14 -5.58 2.84 -3.79
N SER A 15 -5.07 3.78 -4.59
CA SER A 15 -4.49 5.03 -4.11
C SER A 15 -5.54 5.90 -3.42
N GLN A 16 -6.72 6.04 -4.02
CA GLN A 16 -7.86 6.75 -3.44
C GLN A 16 -8.30 6.13 -2.11
N GLN A 17 -8.35 4.79 -2.02
CA GLN A 17 -8.67 4.11 -0.76
C GLN A 17 -7.67 4.46 0.35
N LEU A 18 -6.37 4.51 0.07
CA LEU A 18 -5.36 4.89 1.06
C LEU A 18 -5.52 6.35 1.51
N ILE A 19 -5.79 7.26 0.57
CA ILE A 19 -6.05 8.68 0.88
C ILE A 19 -7.31 8.83 1.75
N GLU A 20 -8.39 8.13 1.43
CA GLU A 20 -9.65 8.14 2.21
C GLU A 20 -9.46 7.58 3.62
N LEU A 21 -8.52 6.64 3.81
CA LEU A 21 -8.10 6.15 5.13
C LEU A 21 -7.23 7.14 5.89
N GLY A 22 -6.88 8.28 5.29
CA GLY A 22 -6.07 9.33 5.88
C GLY A 22 -4.56 9.13 5.72
N VAL A 23 -4.11 8.18 4.88
CA VAL A 23 -2.68 8.02 4.59
C VAL A 23 -2.19 9.26 3.86
N LYS A 24 -1.13 9.86 4.40
CA LYS A 24 -0.50 11.07 3.88
C LYS A 24 0.00 10.87 2.44
N PRO A 25 -0.47 11.67 1.46
CA PRO A 25 0.06 11.66 0.10
C PRO A 25 1.59 11.79 0.02
N GLU A 26 2.20 12.50 0.96
CA GLU A 26 3.65 12.74 1.02
C GLU A 26 4.47 11.48 1.29
N THR A 27 3.82 10.39 1.67
CA THR A 27 4.47 9.08 1.84
C THR A 27 4.60 8.30 0.53
N ALA A 28 3.96 8.74 -0.54
CA ALA A 28 4.03 8.11 -1.85
C ALA A 28 5.41 8.32 -2.51
N ASP A 29 5.91 7.30 -3.18
CA ASP A 29 7.15 7.34 -3.97
C ASP A 29 6.89 7.51 -5.49
N LEU A 30 5.64 7.38 -5.91
CA LEU A 30 5.20 7.49 -7.29
C LEU A 30 3.98 8.42 -7.40
N VAL A 31 3.71 8.88 -8.61
CA VAL A 31 2.58 9.76 -8.90
C VAL A 31 2.00 9.46 -10.27
N TYR A 32 0.67 9.37 -10.34
CA TYR A 32 -0.04 9.40 -11.61
C TYR A 32 -0.26 10.85 -12.03
N ARG A 33 0.31 11.22 -13.17
CA ARG A 33 0.16 12.54 -13.76
C ARG A 33 -0.76 12.46 -14.97
N CYS A 34 -1.73 13.36 -15.01
CA CYS A 34 -2.60 13.50 -16.17
C CYS A 34 -1.93 14.42 -17.20
N THR A 35 -1.56 13.87 -18.35
CA THR A 35 -1.01 14.62 -19.47
C THR A 35 -2.07 14.76 -20.56
N LYS A 36 -2.06 15.91 -21.26
CA LYS A 36 -2.84 16.05 -22.50
C LYS A 36 -2.05 15.42 -23.63
N SER A 37 -2.64 14.43 -24.27
CA SER A 37 -2.07 13.84 -25.47
C SER A 37 -2.10 14.86 -26.63
N LYS A 38 -1.35 14.56 -27.70
CA LYS A 38 -1.40 15.35 -28.95
C LYS A 38 -2.78 15.37 -29.60
N THR A 39 -3.67 14.46 -29.21
CA THR A 39 -5.05 14.34 -29.71
C THR A 39 -6.09 14.90 -28.75
N ASP A 40 -5.66 15.68 -27.74
CA ASP A 40 -6.52 16.30 -26.72
C ASP A 40 -7.28 15.29 -25.82
N SER A 41 -6.83 14.02 -25.79
CA SER A 41 -7.27 13.03 -24.81
C SER A 41 -6.44 13.14 -23.54
N LEU A 42 -7.07 12.89 -22.39
CA LEU A 42 -6.37 12.77 -21.12
C LEU A 42 -5.73 11.38 -21.03
N GLU A 43 -4.42 11.35 -20.81
CA GLU A 43 -3.66 10.12 -20.59
C GLU A 43 -3.01 10.18 -19.21
N TRP A 44 -2.98 9.05 -18.52
CA TRP A 44 -2.35 8.93 -17.20
C TRP A 44 -0.99 8.28 -17.36
N GLU A 45 0.04 8.97 -16.88
CA GLU A 45 1.41 8.47 -16.86
C GLU A 45 1.87 8.29 -15.41
N LEU A 46 2.47 7.14 -15.11
CA LEU A 46 3.09 6.89 -13.82
C LEU A 46 4.52 7.43 -13.82
N GLN A 47 4.84 8.31 -12.88
CA GLN A 47 6.14 8.95 -12.73
C GLN A 47 6.66 8.80 -11.30
N LEU A 48 7.96 9.01 -11.10
CA LEU A 48 8.52 9.14 -9.74
C LEU A 48 7.95 10.39 -9.07
N CYS A 49 7.65 10.31 -7.77
CA CYS A 49 7.32 11.50 -6.99
C CYS A 49 8.49 12.49 -7.09
N PRO A 50 8.24 13.75 -7.48
CA PRO A 50 9.30 14.75 -7.51
C PRO A 50 9.84 14.99 -6.09
N PRO A 51 11.13 15.31 -5.93
CA PRO A 51 11.73 15.55 -4.61
C PRO A 51 11.12 16.72 -3.82
N SER A 52 10.35 17.60 -4.49
CA SER A 52 9.68 18.74 -3.88
C SER A 52 8.19 18.74 -4.19
N LEU A 53 7.38 19.01 -3.15
CA LEU A 53 5.91 19.12 -3.24
C LEU A 53 5.45 20.25 -4.16
N GLU A 54 6.31 21.24 -4.44
CA GLU A 54 6.02 22.35 -5.36
C GLU A 54 5.78 21.90 -6.81
N ASN A 55 6.23 20.69 -7.18
CA ASN A 55 6.11 20.14 -8.53
C ASN A 55 4.95 19.13 -8.69
N ILE A 56 4.10 18.99 -7.67
CA ILE A 56 2.89 18.16 -7.73
C ILE A 56 1.74 19.09 -8.14
N ASP A 57 1.11 18.80 -9.28
CA ASP A 57 -0.12 19.51 -9.68
C ASP A 57 -1.26 19.08 -8.74
N ASN A 58 -2.23 19.94 -8.48
CA ASN A 58 -3.41 19.59 -7.68
C ASN A 58 -4.21 18.41 -8.27
N ASN A 59 -3.98 18.07 -9.54
CA ASN A 59 -4.62 16.96 -10.24
C ASN A 59 -3.80 15.66 -10.21
N ASP A 60 -2.56 15.69 -9.72
CA ASP A 60 -1.71 14.51 -9.60
C ASP A 60 -2.26 13.57 -8.51
N ILE A 61 -2.24 12.26 -8.76
CA ILE A 61 -2.70 11.25 -7.79
C ILE A 61 -1.48 10.52 -7.22
N PRO A 62 -1.23 10.58 -5.90
CA PRO A 62 -0.11 9.86 -5.29
C PRO A 62 -0.29 8.35 -5.47
N ALA A 63 0.81 7.63 -5.66
CA ALA A 63 0.84 6.19 -5.83
C ALA A 63 2.01 5.58 -5.06
N TRP A 64 1.83 4.37 -4.57
CA TRP A 64 2.83 3.67 -3.77
C TRP A 64 3.33 2.45 -4.52
N SER A 65 4.64 2.32 -4.67
CA SER A 65 5.24 1.05 -5.07
C SER A 65 5.00 -0.02 -4.00
N LEU A 66 5.13 -1.30 -4.36
CA LEU A 66 5.01 -2.37 -3.39
C LEU A 66 6.05 -2.22 -2.25
N VAL A 67 7.27 -1.81 -2.57
CA VAL A 67 8.33 -1.59 -1.57
C VAL A 67 7.92 -0.48 -0.61
N ARG A 68 7.38 0.63 -1.13
CA ARG A 68 6.90 1.72 -0.28
C ARG A 68 5.75 1.29 0.62
N LEU A 69 4.79 0.51 0.12
CA LEU A 69 3.70 -0.02 0.94
C LEU A 69 4.22 -0.89 2.10
N LEU A 70 5.27 -1.70 1.85
CA LEU A 70 5.89 -2.52 2.89
C LEU A 70 6.61 -1.68 3.94
N GLU A 71 7.27 -0.58 3.55
CA GLU A 71 7.92 0.36 4.47
C GLU A 71 6.94 1.12 5.37
N LEU A 72 5.68 1.29 4.94
CA LEU A 72 4.62 1.88 5.76
C LEU A 72 4.12 0.96 6.88
N LEU A 73 4.37 -0.34 6.77
CA LEU A 73 3.93 -1.31 7.77
C LEU A 73 4.83 -1.23 9.01
N PRO A 74 4.26 -1.39 10.21
CA PRO A 74 5.07 -1.45 11.42
C PRO A 74 5.98 -2.68 11.37
N TYR A 75 7.22 -2.54 11.83
CA TYR A 75 8.15 -3.68 11.95
C TYR A 75 7.61 -4.75 12.90
N GLU A 76 6.96 -4.31 13.97
CA GLU A 76 6.40 -5.15 15.04
C GLU A 76 5.04 -4.63 15.46
N ILE A 77 4.11 -5.55 15.70
CA ILE A 77 2.77 -5.27 16.22
C ILE A 77 2.68 -5.83 17.64
N PRO A 78 2.37 -4.99 18.65
CA PRO A 78 2.30 -5.42 20.03
C PRO A 78 1.15 -6.41 20.23
N CYS A 79 1.36 -7.36 21.14
CA CYS A 79 0.37 -8.32 21.58
C CYS A 79 0.02 -8.10 23.05
N ASP A 80 -1.19 -8.45 23.44
CA ASP A 80 -1.63 -8.49 24.84
C ASP A 80 -0.77 -9.44 25.71
N ARG A 81 -0.01 -10.34 25.09
CA ARG A 81 0.94 -11.22 25.77
C ARG A 81 2.30 -10.52 25.90
N PRO A 82 2.82 -10.33 27.12
CA PRO A 82 4.13 -9.71 27.31
C PRO A 82 5.24 -10.51 26.63
N ASN A 83 6.20 -9.80 26.01
CA ASN A 83 7.33 -10.35 25.27
C ASN A 83 6.95 -11.21 24.04
N VAL A 84 5.78 -10.97 23.43
CA VAL A 84 5.40 -11.55 22.14
C VAL A 84 5.22 -10.46 21.11
N LEU A 85 6.11 -10.44 20.13
CA LEU A 85 6.06 -9.52 18.98
C LEU A 85 5.53 -10.29 17.77
N HIS A 86 4.65 -9.64 17.02
CA HIS A 86 4.17 -10.16 15.74
C HIS A 86 4.75 -9.35 14.60
N HIS A 87 5.03 -10.01 13.49
CA HIS A 87 5.61 -9.38 12.31
C HIS A 87 4.63 -9.46 11.13
N PRO A 88 4.52 -8.39 10.34
CA PRO A 88 3.84 -8.45 9.06
C PRO A 88 4.59 -9.37 8.08
N GLU A 89 3.89 -10.34 7.49
CA GLU A 89 4.39 -11.23 6.44
C GLU A 89 3.49 -11.19 5.21
N LEU A 90 4.06 -10.91 4.04
CA LEU A 90 3.39 -11.05 2.74
C LEU A 90 3.68 -12.45 2.18
N ILE A 91 2.63 -13.27 2.05
CA ILE A 91 2.74 -14.68 1.63
C ILE A 91 2.07 -14.85 0.27
N LYS A 92 2.76 -15.55 -0.64
CA LYS A 92 2.23 -15.94 -1.94
C LYS A 92 1.74 -17.39 -1.90
N TYR A 93 0.48 -17.59 -2.31
CA TYR A 93 -0.16 -18.90 -2.47
C TYR A 93 -0.50 -19.16 -3.94
N GLU A 94 -0.91 -20.38 -4.26
CA GLU A 94 -1.47 -20.70 -5.57
C GLU A 94 -2.74 -19.90 -5.87
N ALA A 95 -3.58 -19.68 -4.85
CA ALA A 95 -4.84 -18.97 -4.96
C ALA A 95 -4.72 -17.43 -4.92
N GLY A 96 -3.53 -16.86 -4.65
CA GLY A 96 -3.35 -15.41 -4.54
C GLY A 96 -2.29 -15.00 -3.51
N TYR A 97 -2.52 -13.88 -2.85
CA TYR A 97 -1.63 -13.26 -1.87
C TYR A 97 -2.35 -13.05 -0.55
N ASN A 98 -1.61 -13.07 0.55
CA ASN A 98 -2.14 -12.78 1.86
C ASN A 98 -1.14 -11.93 2.64
N PHE A 99 -1.66 -11.02 3.45
CA PHE A 99 -0.88 -10.38 4.47
C PHE A 99 -1.29 -10.93 5.83
N SER A 100 -0.35 -11.51 6.57
CA SER A 100 -0.56 -12.03 7.91
C SER A 100 0.30 -11.31 8.94
N VAL A 101 -0.22 -11.19 10.15
CA VAL A 101 0.50 -10.74 11.34
C VAL A 101 0.78 -11.99 12.16
N CYS A 102 1.98 -12.54 11.99
CA CYS A 102 2.37 -13.83 12.56
C CYS A 102 3.25 -13.65 13.78
N ARG A 103 3.12 -14.56 14.74
CA ARG A 103 4.20 -14.83 15.69
C ARG A 103 5.26 -15.65 14.97
N TYR A 104 6.53 -15.46 15.31
CA TYR A 104 7.66 -16.26 14.82
C TYR A 104 7.47 -17.80 14.96
N THR A 105 6.46 -18.24 15.71
CA THR A 105 6.19 -19.64 16.07
C THR A 105 4.76 -20.09 15.74
N VAL A 106 4.26 -19.81 14.53
CA VAL A 106 3.10 -20.48 13.89
C VAL A 106 1.69 -19.97 14.21
N ASP A 107 1.47 -19.12 15.22
CA ASP A 107 0.15 -18.55 15.49
C ASP A 107 -0.07 -17.23 14.70
N CYS A 108 -1.05 -17.22 13.79
CA CYS A 108 -1.52 -15.99 13.13
C CYS A 108 -2.40 -15.19 14.08
N PHE A 109 -1.99 -13.96 14.41
CA PHE A 109 -2.77 -13.01 15.21
C PHE A 109 -3.87 -12.35 14.39
N ALA A 110 -3.55 -11.98 13.16
CA ALA A 110 -4.48 -11.46 12.18
C ALA A 110 -4.00 -11.80 10.77
N GLY A 111 -4.92 -11.84 9.82
CA GLY A 111 -4.58 -11.97 8.41
C GLY A 111 -5.67 -11.36 7.55
N THR A 112 -5.30 -10.88 6.38
CA THR A 112 -6.27 -10.46 5.36
C THR A 112 -6.98 -11.69 4.77
N HIS A 113 -7.96 -11.48 3.90
CA HIS A 113 -8.38 -12.56 3.00
C HIS A 113 -7.26 -12.87 2.00
N ILE A 114 -7.40 -13.97 1.25
CA ILE A 114 -6.53 -14.20 0.09
C ILE A 114 -7.00 -13.24 -1.00
N GLU A 115 -6.14 -12.29 -1.34
CA GLU A 115 -6.38 -11.27 -2.35
C GLU A 115 -5.74 -11.66 -3.68
N ASN A 116 -6.22 -11.07 -4.77
CA ASN A 116 -5.72 -11.38 -6.12
C ASN A 116 -4.34 -10.76 -6.40
N SER A 117 -3.95 -9.71 -5.67
CA SER A 117 -2.67 -9.02 -5.85
C SER A 117 -1.98 -8.72 -4.50
N PRO A 118 -0.64 -8.56 -4.50
CA PRO A 118 0.07 -8.12 -3.30
C PRO A 118 -0.29 -6.69 -2.90
N PHE A 119 -0.72 -5.85 -3.85
CA PHE A 119 -1.17 -4.49 -3.57
C PHE A 119 -2.48 -4.49 -2.79
N ASP A 120 -3.47 -5.30 -3.20
CA ASP A 120 -4.73 -5.48 -2.47
C ASP A 120 -4.46 -5.99 -1.05
N SER A 121 -3.54 -6.96 -0.91
CA SER A 121 -3.13 -7.48 0.40
C SER A 121 -2.55 -6.38 1.30
N CYS A 122 -1.70 -5.51 0.75
CA CYS A 122 -1.12 -4.39 1.49
C CYS A 122 -2.19 -3.36 1.87
N VAL A 123 -3.09 -2.98 0.95
CA VAL A 123 -4.18 -2.03 1.23
C VAL A 123 -5.11 -2.57 2.31
N SER A 124 -5.51 -3.85 2.22
CA SER A 124 -6.32 -4.54 3.24
C SER A 124 -5.62 -4.56 4.61
N MET A 125 -4.30 -4.79 4.65
CA MET A 125 -3.53 -4.77 5.89
C MET A 125 -3.43 -3.37 6.49
N ILE A 126 -3.11 -2.35 5.70
CA ILE A 126 -3.05 -0.95 6.15
C ILE A 126 -4.40 -0.52 6.74
N LYS A 127 -5.51 -0.85 6.04
CA LYS A 127 -6.87 -0.60 6.54
C LYS A 127 -7.10 -1.25 7.90
N TRP A 128 -6.69 -2.50 8.08
CA TRP A 128 -6.81 -3.20 9.36
C TRP A 128 -5.94 -2.56 10.46
N LEU A 129 -4.69 -2.21 10.15
CA LEU A 129 -3.76 -1.57 11.09
C LEU A 129 -4.29 -0.21 11.57
N ILE A 130 -4.85 0.60 10.67
CA ILE A 130 -5.48 1.88 11.01
C ILE A 130 -6.69 1.65 11.92
N ALA A 131 -7.58 0.72 11.55
CA ALA A 131 -8.77 0.40 12.35
C ALA A 131 -8.44 -0.12 13.75
N LYS A 132 -7.28 -0.76 13.94
CA LYS A 132 -6.79 -1.23 15.24
C LYS A 132 -5.91 -0.22 15.98
N GLY A 133 -5.53 0.89 15.34
CA GLY A 133 -4.64 1.89 15.93
C GLY A 133 -3.17 1.44 16.01
N TYR A 134 -2.77 0.48 15.19
CA TYR A 134 -1.38 -0.01 15.09
C TYR A 134 -0.58 0.64 13.97
N PHE A 135 -1.24 1.36 13.06
CA PHE A 135 -0.56 2.11 12.00
C PHE A 135 0.10 3.38 12.55
N SER A 136 1.29 3.74 12.03
CA SER A 136 2.03 4.90 12.53
C SER A 136 1.27 6.19 12.27
N LYS A 137 1.03 6.98 13.33
CA LYS A 137 0.35 8.28 13.24
C LYS A 137 1.14 9.31 12.44
N GLU A 138 2.44 9.13 12.27
CA GLU A 138 3.27 10.04 11.49
C GLU A 138 2.89 10.02 9.99
N PHE A 139 2.36 8.89 9.52
CA PHE A 139 1.90 8.66 8.14
C PHE A 139 0.42 8.97 7.93
N LEU A 140 -0.29 9.44 8.97
CA LEU A 140 -1.71 9.79 8.90
C LEU A 140 -1.93 11.30 9.01
N LEU A 141 -2.97 11.80 8.33
CA LEU A 141 -3.47 13.18 8.40
C LEU A 141 -4.10 13.52 9.76
#